data_AF-A0A8J6FEH2-F1
#
_entry.id   AF-A0A8J6FEH2-F1
#
_cell.length_a   1.000
_cell.length_b   1.000
_cell.length_c   1.000
_cell.angle_alpha   90.00
_cell.angle_beta   90.00
_cell.angle_gamma   90.00
#
_symmetry.space_group_name_H-M   'P 1'
#
loop_
_entity.id
_entity.type
_entity.pdbx_description
1 polymer ?
#
loop_
_entity_poly.entity_id
_entity_poly.type
_entity_poly.pdbx_seq_one_letter_code
_entity_poly.pdbx_strand_id
1 'polypeptide(L)'
;MKLGGVLVNSTLMGKTFHILIGCGFNVANSNPTICINDLICEHNKRYNGRLPALRVDTLIGRSVTALERLIHVFQKEGPDGVLPSYYKYWVHSGQQIRLGGEDGPLAWIVGVDDSGFLQILQEGKDVVTVHPDGNSFDMIRNLIIPKHS
;
A
#
# COMPACT_ATOMS: atom_id res chain seq x y z
N MET A 1 8.24 -8.31 3.63
CA MET A 1 7.39 -8.67 4.80
C MET A 1 5.99 -8.11 4.55
N LYS A 2 4.92 -8.86 4.81
CA LYS A 2 3.52 -8.41 4.62
C LYS A 2 2.72 -8.60 5.91
N LEU A 3 2.25 -7.51 6.49
CA LEU A 3 1.47 -7.51 7.75
C LEU A 3 -0.05 -7.44 7.52
N GLY A 4 -0.48 -7.22 6.29
CA GLY A 4 -1.88 -7.04 5.96
C GLY A 4 -2.08 -6.75 4.49
N GLY A 5 -3.32 -6.44 4.13
CA GLY A 5 -3.71 -6.05 2.78
C GLY A 5 -5.01 -5.27 2.81
N VAL A 6 -5.15 -4.39 1.82
CA VAL A 6 -6.41 -3.69 1.54
C VAL A 6 -6.89 -4.14 0.17
N LEU A 7 -8.16 -4.47 0.07
CA LEU A 7 -8.85 -4.76 -1.19
C LEU A 7 -9.99 -3.77 -1.34
N VAL A 8 -10.03 -3.10 -2.48
CA VAL A 8 -11.09 -2.14 -2.80
C VAL A 8 -11.81 -2.65 -4.04
N ASN A 9 -13.13 -2.77 -3.94
CA ASN A 9 -14.00 -3.03 -5.07
C ASN A 9 -14.92 -1.83 -5.26
N SER A 10 -15.06 -1.34 -6.48
CA SER A 10 -15.94 -0.21 -6.80
C SER A 10 -16.93 -0.60 -7.88
N THR A 11 -18.20 -0.26 -7.69
CA THR A 11 -19.26 -0.40 -8.70
C THR A 11 -19.88 0.96 -8.96
N LEU A 12 -20.02 1.34 -10.24
CA LEU A 12 -20.74 2.55 -10.64
C LEU A 12 -22.21 2.21 -10.88
N MET A 13 -23.11 2.81 -10.11
CA MET A 13 -24.56 2.70 -10.29
C MET A 13 -25.13 4.07 -10.62
N GLY A 14 -25.50 4.28 -11.89
CA GLY A 14 -25.92 5.58 -12.39
C GLY A 14 -24.76 6.59 -12.32
N LYS A 15 -24.86 7.55 -11.40
CA LYS A 15 -23.82 8.58 -11.15
C LYS A 15 -23.08 8.38 -9.82
N THR A 16 -23.36 7.30 -9.10
CA THR A 16 -22.81 7.05 -7.76
C THR A 16 -21.83 5.89 -7.79
N PHE A 17 -20.61 6.12 -7.31
CA PHE A 17 -19.67 5.05 -7.03
C PHE A 17 -19.97 4.44 -5.66
N HIS A 18 -20.20 3.13 -5.64
CA HIS A 18 -20.26 2.32 -4.43
C HIS A 18 -18.90 1.66 -4.24
N ILE A 19 -18.24 1.95 -3.12
CA ILE A 19 -16.90 1.47 -2.83
C ILE A 19 -16.97 0.54 -1.61
N LEU A 20 -16.56 -0.72 -1.80
CA LEU A 20 -16.39 -1.71 -0.75
C LEU A 20 -14.90 -1.82 -0.43
N ILE A 21 -14.52 -1.48 0.80
CA ILE A 21 -13.14 -1.52 1.29
C ILE A 21 -13.02 -2.66 2.30
N GLY A 22 -12.24 -3.68 1.96
CA GLY A 22 -11.81 -4.74 2.88
C GLY A 22 -10.40 -4.50 3.37
N CYS A 23 -10.20 -4.45 4.69
CA CYS A 23 -8.88 -4.36 5.30
C CYS A 23 -8.61 -5.60 6.15
N GLY A 24 -7.52 -6.31 5.85
CA GLY A 24 -7.04 -7.46 6.63
C GLY A 24 -5.69 -7.16 7.27
N PHE A 25 -5.55 -7.45 8.55
CA PHE A 25 -4.30 -7.27 9.31
C PHE A 25 -3.94 -8.53 10.09
N ASN A 26 -2.67 -8.91 10.08
CA ASN A 26 -2.14 -9.94 10.95
C ASN A 26 -1.82 -9.32 12.31
N VAL A 27 -2.65 -9.60 13.32
CA VAL A 27 -2.55 -8.93 14.64
C VAL A 27 -1.97 -9.85 15.70
N ALA A 28 -2.58 -11.02 15.87
CA ALA A 28 -2.27 -12.02 16.90
C ALA A 28 -2.19 -13.44 16.33
N ASN A 29 -2.02 -13.56 15.01
CA ASN A 29 -1.91 -14.81 14.27
C ASN A 29 -0.49 -14.96 13.70
N SER A 30 0.40 -15.61 14.46
CA SER A 30 1.81 -15.80 14.07
C SER A 30 2.03 -16.82 12.94
N ASN A 31 0.95 -17.37 12.37
CA ASN A 31 0.96 -18.31 11.24
C ASN A 31 -0.04 -17.85 10.16
N PRO A 32 0.24 -18.06 8.85
CA PRO A 32 1.47 -18.61 8.27
C PRO A 32 2.62 -17.59 8.16
N THR A 33 2.43 -16.36 8.63
CA THR A 33 3.42 -15.28 8.57
C THR A 33 3.41 -14.45 9.85
N ILE A 34 4.28 -13.44 9.92
CA ILE A 34 4.44 -12.55 11.07
C ILE A 34 3.21 -11.65 11.30
N CYS A 35 2.89 -11.41 12.58
CA CYS A 35 1.85 -10.49 13.01
C CYS A 35 2.39 -9.31 13.83
N ILE A 36 1.54 -8.29 14.07
CA ILE A 36 1.91 -7.10 14.84
C ILE A 36 2.39 -7.45 16.25
N ASN A 37 1.73 -8.40 16.92
CA ASN A 37 2.11 -8.79 18.28
C ASN A 37 3.46 -9.52 18.32
N ASP A 38 3.85 -10.23 17.26
CA ASP A 38 5.20 -10.80 17.14
C ASP A 38 6.25 -9.67 17.11
N LEU A 39 6.00 -8.61 16.34
CA LEU A 39 6.91 -7.45 16.26
C LEU A 39 7.02 -6.71 17.60
N ILE A 40 5.91 -6.59 18.34
CA ILE A 40 5.91 -6.00 19.69
C ILE A 40 6.78 -6.85 20.64
N CYS A 41 6.62 -8.17 20.61
CA CYS A 41 7.43 -9.09 21.40
C CYS A 41 8.92 -8.97 21.07
N GLU A 42 9.29 -8.98 19.78
CA GLU A 42 10.69 -8.85 19.36
C GLU A 42 11.29 -7.48 19.71
N HIS A 43 10.52 -6.40 19.55
CA HIS A 43 10.94 -5.07 19.98
C HIS A 43 11.19 -5.02 21.50
N ASN A 44 10.29 -5.57 22.31
CA ASN A 44 10.45 -5.61 23.76
C ASN A 44 11.69 -6.41 24.18
N LYS A 45 11.96 -7.56 23.53
CA LYS A 45 13.19 -8.34 23.78
C LYS A 45 14.44 -7.56 23.42
N ARG A 46 14.47 -6.95 22.22
CA ARG A 46 15.67 -6.28 21.68
C ARG A 46 16.04 -5.00 22.42
N TYR A 47 15.04 -4.25 22.89
CA TYR A 47 15.24 -2.92 23.49
C TYR A 47 14.86 -2.88 24.98
N ASN A 48 14.69 -4.05 25.62
CA ASN A 48 14.21 -4.19 27.00
C ASN A 48 12.93 -3.37 27.27
N GLY A 49 12.04 -3.36 26.27
CA GLY A 49 10.81 -2.59 26.25
C GLY A 49 9.65 -3.29 26.98
N ARG A 50 8.56 -2.55 27.17
CA ARG A 50 7.32 -3.04 27.81
C ARG A 50 6.06 -2.62 27.05
N LEU A 51 6.15 -2.56 25.72
CA LEU A 51 4.98 -2.28 24.88
C LEU A 51 3.92 -3.38 25.09
N PRO A 52 2.66 -3.04 25.39
CA PRO A 52 1.61 -4.03 25.54
C PRO A 52 1.25 -4.63 24.18
N ALA A 53 0.82 -5.90 24.17
CA ALA A 53 0.25 -6.53 22.99
C ALA A 53 -0.99 -5.77 22.52
N LEU A 54 -1.17 -5.67 21.20
CA LEU A 54 -2.29 -5.01 20.60
C LEU A 54 -3.50 -5.95 20.57
N ARG A 55 -4.64 -5.46 21.09
CA ARG A 55 -5.93 -6.16 21.02
C ARG A 55 -6.56 -5.97 19.64
N VAL A 56 -7.17 -7.02 19.13
CA VAL A 56 -7.82 -7.03 17.81
C VAL A 56 -8.95 -6.00 17.74
N ASP A 57 -9.84 -5.96 18.73
CA ASP A 57 -10.93 -4.98 18.82
C ASP A 57 -10.43 -3.53 18.78
N THR A 58 -9.32 -3.26 19.47
CA THR A 58 -8.73 -1.93 19.57
C THR A 58 -8.12 -1.51 18.24
N LEU A 59 -7.46 -2.44 17.53
CA LEU A 59 -6.98 -2.19 16.18
C LEU A 59 -8.15 -1.89 15.24
N ILE A 60 -9.22 -2.68 15.27
CA ILE A 60 -10.39 -2.47 14.41
C ILE A 60 -10.96 -1.06 14.64
N GLY A 61 -11.24 -0.70 15.90
CA GLY A 61 -11.79 0.62 16.23
C GLY A 61 -10.89 1.75 15.74
N ARG A 62 -9.57 1.66 15.98
CA ARG A 62 -8.61 2.67 15.53
C ARG A 62 -8.50 2.75 14.00
N SER A 63 -8.51 1.61 13.32
CA SER A 63 -8.41 1.55 11.85
C SER A 63 -9.63 2.18 11.19
N VAL A 64 -10.85 1.89 11.68
CA VAL A 64 -12.08 2.50 11.15
C VAL A 64 -12.08 4.02 11.39
N THR A 65 -11.74 4.48 12.59
CA THR A 65 -11.64 5.92 12.88
C THR A 65 -10.59 6.61 12.01
N ALA A 66 -9.44 5.97 11.76
CA ALA A 66 -8.41 6.51 10.87
C ALA A 66 -8.91 6.58 9.41
N LEU A 67 -9.61 5.55 8.94
CA LEU A 67 -10.20 5.51 7.61
C LEU A 67 -11.27 6.59 7.41
N GLU A 68 -12.17 6.76 8.38
CA GLU A 68 -13.18 7.82 8.37
C GLU A 68 -12.54 9.20 8.26
N ARG A 69 -11.46 9.45 9.01
CA ARG A 69 -10.71 10.71 8.94
C ARG A 69 -10.07 10.91 7.56
N LEU A 70 -9.48 9.87 6.98
CA LEU A 70 -8.88 9.95 5.64
C LEU A 70 -9.93 10.23 4.56
N ILE A 71 -11.09 9.56 4.63
CA ILE A 71 -12.20 9.80 3.71
C ILE A 71 -12.70 11.24 3.86
N HIS A 72 -12.87 11.74 5.08
CA HIS A 72 -13.30 13.11 5.32
C HIS A 72 -12.33 14.14 4.75
N VAL A 73 -11.03 13.97 4.99
CA VAL A 73 -9.99 14.85 4.43
C VAL A 73 -10.01 14.81 2.91
N PHE A 74 -10.06 13.62 2.31
CA PHE A 74 -10.11 13.46 0.86
C PHE A 74 -11.35 14.12 0.24
N GLN A 75 -12.53 13.98 0.86
CA GLN A 75 -13.75 14.62 0.38
C GLN A 75 -13.70 16.15 0.43
N LYS A 76 -12.94 16.70 1.38
CA LYS A 76 -12.84 18.15 1.60
C LYS A 76 -11.73 18.80 0.78
N GLU A 77 -10.58 18.15 0.70
CA GLU A 77 -9.32 18.72 0.19
C GLU A 77 -8.83 18.00 -1.07
N GLY A 78 -9.52 16.95 -1.51
CA GLY A 78 -9.10 16.13 -2.64
C GLY A 78 -7.84 15.29 -2.34
N PRO A 79 -7.15 14.82 -3.39
CA PRO A 79 -5.92 14.04 -3.26
C PRO A 79 -4.83 14.75 -2.44
N ASP A 80 -4.68 16.06 -2.60
CA ASP A 80 -3.63 16.85 -1.93
C ASP A 80 -3.74 16.82 -0.40
N GLY A 81 -4.94 16.63 0.15
CA GLY A 81 -5.14 16.48 1.59
C GLY A 81 -4.59 15.15 2.15
N VAL A 82 -4.46 14.12 1.32
CA VAL A 82 -4.03 12.77 1.75
C VAL A 82 -2.63 12.39 1.26
N LEU A 83 -2.21 12.90 0.10
CA LEU A 83 -0.91 12.58 -0.52
C LEU A 83 0.30 12.85 0.39
N PRO A 84 0.37 13.93 1.18
CA PRO A 84 1.49 14.13 2.11
C PRO A 84 1.62 13.01 3.14
N SER A 85 0.49 12.55 3.70
CA SER A 85 0.49 11.42 4.63
C SER A 85 0.80 10.11 3.90
N TYR A 86 0.31 9.96 2.67
CA TYR A 86 0.60 8.80 1.83
C TYR A 86 2.10 8.65 1.59
N TYR A 87 2.77 9.69 1.09
CA TYR A 87 4.20 9.69 0.83
C TYR A 87 5.06 9.60 2.10
N LYS A 88 4.57 10.10 3.24
CA LYS A 88 5.26 9.94 4.53
C LYS A 88 5.42 8.47 4.93
N TYR A 89 4.45 7.61 4.61
CA TYR A 89 4.46 6.19 4.97
C TYR A 89 4.75 5.27 3.78
N TRP A 90 4.92 5.84 2.58
CA TRP A 90 5.25 5.12 1.36
C TRP A 90 6.68 4.56 1.44
N VAL A 91 6.84 3.27 1.16
CA VAL A 91 8.12 2.56 1.30
C VAL A 91 8.82 2.28 -0.03
N HIS A 92 8.26 2.74 -1.16
CA HIS A 92 8.75 2.42 -2.51
C HIS A 92 9.47 3.58 -3.20
N SER A 93 9.70 4.71 -2.53
CA SER A 93 10.32 5.89 -3.15
C SER A 93 11.75 5.59 -3.59
N GLY A 94 12.06 5.84 -4.85
CA GLY A 94 13.39 5.57 -5.42
C GLY A 94 13.70 4.08 -5.59
N GLN A 95 12.73 3.19 -5.37
CA GLN A 95 12.92 1.77 -5.56
C GLN A 95 13.14 1.45 -7.03
N GLN A 96 14.24 0.77 -7.32
CA GLN A 96 14.55 0.28 -8.65
C GLN A 96 13.75 -1.00 -8.94
N ILE A 97 13.13 -1.05 -10.11
CA ILE A 97 12.26 -2.13 -10.57
C ILE A 97 12.61 -2.53 -12.00
N ARG A 98 12.14 -3.70 -12.44
CA ARG A 98 12.19 -4.10 -13.85
C ARG A 98 10.80 -4.18 -14.45
N LEU A 99 10.67 -3.72 -15.70
CA LEU A 99 9.40 -3.69 -16.43
C LEU A 99 9.31 -4.87 -17.40
N GLY A 100 8.20 -5.62 -17.38
CA GLY A 100 7.98 -6.70 -18.36
C GLY A 100 8.69 -8.01 -18.03
N GLY A 101 9.29 -8.16 -16.84
CA GLY A 101 9.94 -9.40 -16.38
C GLY A 101 11.38 -9.21 -15.90
N GLU A 102 12.06 -10.31 -15.59
CA GLU A 102 13.43 -10.32 -15.03
C GLU A 102 14.49 -9.78 -16.02
N ASP A 103 14.26 -9.93 -17.31
CA ASP A 103 15.12 -9.38 -18.38
C ASP A 103 14.67 -7.99 -18.86
N GLY A 104 13.68 -7.41 -18.17
CA GLY A 104 13.10 -6.12 -18.47
C GLY A 104 14.04 -4.93 -18.23
N PRO A 105 13.79 -3.79 -18.90
CA PRO A 105 14.56 -2.58 -18.63
C PRO A 105 14.33 -2.10 -17.19
N LEU A 106 15.36 -1.45 -16.64
CA LEU A 106 15.31 -0.87 -15.30
C LEU A 106 14.50 0.43 -15.31
N ALA A 107 13.80 0.67 -14.21
CA ALA A 107 13.11 1.91 -13.93
C ALA A 107 13.13 2.20 -12.41
N TRP A 108 12.85 3.44 -12.03
CA TRP A 108 12.73 3.87 -10.65
C TRP A 108 11.32 4.34 -10.38
N ILE A 109 10.75 3.90 -9.25
CA ILE A 109 9.48 4.43 -8.76
C ILE A 109 9.69 5.87 -8.28
N VAL A 110 8.97 6.81 -8.89
CA VAL A 110 9.07 8.25 -8.58
C VAL A 110 7.84 8.80 -7.86
N GLY A 111 6.69 8.13 -7.95
CA GLY A 111 5.50 8.54 -7.21
C GLY A 111 4.21 7.94 -7.76
N VAL A 112 3.13 8.67 -7.58
CA VAL A 112 1.83 8.43 -8.20
C VAL A 112 1.35 9.72 -8.89
N ASP A 113 0.60 9.57 -9.97
CA ASP A 113 -0.05 10.70 -10.65
C ASP A 113 -1.35 11.14 -9.94
N ASP A 114 -2.01 12.15 -10.49
CA ASP A 114 -3.26 12.72 -9.96
C ASP A 114 -4.43 11.72 -9.92
N SER A 115 -4.33 10.64 -10.71
CA SER A 115 -5.30 9.54 -10.72
C SER A 115 -4.92 8.40 -9.76
N GLY A 116 -3.78 8.51 -9.07
CA GLY A 116 -3.25 7.51 -8.15
C GLY A 116 -2.52 6.35 -8.85
N PHE A 117 -2.18 6.47 -10.13
CA PHE A 117 -1.41 5.45 -10.84
C PHE A 117 0.08 5.60 -10.61
N LEU A 118 0.80 4.48 -10.56
CA LEU A 118 2.24 4.46 -10.27
C LEU A 118 3.02 5.16 -11.38
N GLN A 119 3.88 6.10 -11.01
CA GLN A 119 4.81 6.76 -11.93
C GLN A 119 6.22 6.20 -11.77
N ILE A 120 6.86 6.02 -12.91
CA ILE A 120 8.22 5.49 -13.01
C ILE A 120 9.09 6.36 -13.92
N LEU A 121 10.39 6.32 -13.69
CA LEU A 121 11.39 6.97 -14.54
C LEU A 121 12.33 5.90 -15.09
N GLN A 122 12.60 5.91 -16.40
CA GLN A 122 13.69 5.13 -16.99
C GLN A 122 14.87 6.03 -17.29
N GLU A 123 16.08 5.47 -17.28
CA GLU A 123 17.28 6.24 -17.59
C GLU A 123 17.19 6.83 -19.01
N GLY A 124 17.37 8.15 -19.11
CA GLY A 124 17.31 8.88 -20.39
C GLY A 124 15.92 9.04 -20.99
N LYS A 125 14.84 8.76 -20.25
CA LYS A 125 13.45 8.95 -20.70
C LYS A 125 12.66 9.84 -19.75
N ASP A 126 11.49 10.29 -20.21
CA ASP A 126 10.53 11.01 -19.39
C ASP A 126 9.85 10.09 -18.36
N VAL A 127 9.21 10.70 -17.36
CA VAL A 127 8.37 10.00 -16.39
C VAL A 127 7.16 9.41 -17.11
N VAL A 128 6.88 8.13 -16.84
CA VAL A 128 5.76 7.39 -17.43
C VAL A 128 4.85 6.84 -16.35
N THR A 129 3.54 6.92 -16.58
CA THR A 129 2.52 6.30 -15.73
C THR A 129 2.33 4.83 -16.13
N VAL A 130 2.31 3.94 -15.13
CA VAL A 130 1.98 2.53 -15.29
C VAL A 130 0.53 2.32 -14.88
N HIS A 131 -0.31 1.98 -15.85
CA HIS A 131 -1.70 1.64 -15.58
C HIS A 131 -1.82 0.22 -15.00
N PRO A 132 -2.77 -0.04 -14.08
CA PRO A 132 -3.00 -1.35 -13.50
C PRO A 132 -3.67 -2.34 -14.47
N ASP A 133 -3.90 -1.94 -15.73
CA ASP A 133 -4.58 -2.67 -16.80
C ASP A 133 -3.79 -3.94 -17.19
N GLY A 134 -3.87 -4.95 -16.32
CA GLY A 134 -3.13 -6.20 -16.41
C GLY A 134 -1.81 -6.21 -15.65
N ASN A 135 -1.21 -5.07 -15.30
CA ASN A 135 0.08 -5.06 -14.61
C ASN A 135 -0.02 -5.52 -13.15
N SER A 136 0.83 -6.47 -12.75
CA SER A 136 1.00 -6.92 -11.37
C SER A 136 2.38 -6.51 -10.86
N PHE A 137 2.43 -5.84 -9.71
CA PHE A 137 3.69 -5.53 -9.04
C PHE A 137 4.07 -6.67 -8.08
N ASP A 138 5.06 -7.46 -8.46
CA ASP A 138 5.73 -8.39 -7.55
C ASP A 138 6.72 -7.60 -6.69
N MET A 139 6.25 -7.19 -5.52
CA MET A 139 7.04 -6.47 -4.53
C MET A 139 8.23 -7.27 -3.96
N ILE A 140 8.22 -8.60 -4.07
CA ILE A 140 9.33 -9.45 -3.56
C ILE A 140 10.46 -9.46 -4.58
N ARG A 141 10.12 -9.50 -5.86
CA ARG A 141 11.08 -9.54 -6.97
C ARG A 141 11.39 -8.17 -7.57
N ASN A 142 10.70 -7.11 -7.13
CA ASN A 142 10.76 -5.77 -7.70
C ASN A 142 10.42 -5.76 -9.21
N LEU A 143 9.40 -6.53 -9.60
CA LEU A 143 9.00 -6.68 -11.01
C LEU A 143 7.60 -6.11 -11.23
N ILE A 144 7.43 -5.35 -12.30
CA ILE A 144 6.11 -5.04 -12.86
C ILE A 144 5.90 -5.98 -14.05
N ILE A 145 4.95 -6.91 -13.90
CA ILE A 145 4.66 -7.93 -14.90
C ILE A 145 3.30 -7.63 -15.54
N PRO A 146 3.22 -7.40 -16.86
CA PRO A 146 1.95 -7.38 -17.58
C PRO A 146 1.30 -8.76 -17.49
N LYS A 147 0.02 -8.84 -17.10
CA LYS A 147 -0.77 -10.06 -17.34
C LYS A 147 -0.78 -10.29 -18.84
N HIS A 148 -0.27 -11.45 -19.26
CA HIS A 148 -0.47 -11.93 -20.62
C HIS A 148 -1.97 -11.90 -20.95
N SER A 149 -2.30 -11.23 -22.05
CA SER A 149 -3.59 -11.41 -22.74
C SER A 149 -3.57 -12.71 -23.52
#